data_AF-A0A8T6N919-F1
#
_entry.id   AF-A0A8T6N919-F1
#
_cell.length_a   1.000
_cell.length_b   1.000
_cell.length_c   1.000
_cell.angle_alpha   90.00
_cell.angle_beta   90.00
_cell.angle_gamma   90.00
#
_symmetry.space_group_name_H-M   'P 1'
#
loop_
_entity.id
_entity.type
_entity.pdbx_description
1 polymer ?
#
loop_
_entity_poly.entity_id
_entity_poly.type
_entity_poly.pdbx_seq_one_letter_code
_entity_poly.pdbx_strand_id
1 'polypeptide(L)'
;MNFGEIAGEICKKIFPIPEERFVGAGSGIAICTLSSIDLLKEISHSNVMQKIAIAARLFSENRGIDELVRFVNQNPSLHTILVCGKEVSGHKTGHALFCLHKFGTDDSNRIINSISPDPILTVSKDEIVNFQKIQLIDKIGETRLQNIIPIIQ
;
A
#
# COMPACT_ATOMS: atom_id res chain seq x y z
N MET A 1 18.27 2.23 22.74
CA MET A 1 18.53 2.26 21.29
C MET A 1 17.78 1.12 20.65
N ASN A 2 16.81 1.43 19.80
CA ASN A 2 15.96 0.44 19.16
C ASN A 2 16.74 -0.15 17.96
N PHE A 3 17.05 -1.45 18.00
CA PHE A 3 17.78 -2.13 16.94
C PHE A 3 17.06 -2.02 15.57
N GLY A 4 15.73 -1.85 15.57
CA GLY A 4 14.95 -1.63 14.35
C GLY A 4 15.23 -0.29 13.67
N GLU A 5 15.43 0.79 14.43
CA GLU A 5 15.76 2.12 13.90
C GLU A 5 17.14 2.13 13.25
N ILE A 6 18.11 1.49 13.90
CA ILE A 6 19.49 1.38 13.39
C ILE A 6 19.54 0.55 12.10
N ALA A 7 18.81 -0.57 12.05
CA ALA A 7 18.70 -1.39 10.84
C ALA A 7 18.04 -0.62 9.69
N GLY A 8 16.99 0.16 9.97
CA GLY A 8 16.31 0.99 8.98
C GLY A 8 17.19 2.11 8.40
N GLU A 9 17.97 2.78 9.24
CA GLU A 9 18.88 3.85 8.82
C GLU A 9 20.09 3.32 8.02
N ILE A 10 20.62 2.14 8.39
CA ILE A 10 21.70 1.48 7.64
C ILE A 10 21.20 1.02 6.27
N CYS A 11 19.97 0.50 6.18
CA CYS A 11 19.39 0.02 4.93
C CYS A 11 19.23 1.15 3.90
N LYS A 12 18.77 2.34 4.33
CA LYS A 12 18.62 3.55 3.48
C LYS A 12 19.95 4.07 2.90
N LYS A 13 21.05 3.88 3.62
CA LYS A 13 22.36 4.47 3.29
C LYS A 13 23.21 3.57 2.38
N ILE A 14 23.01 2.26 2.46
CA ILE A 14 23.75 1.25 1.68
C ILE A 14 23.01 0.87 0.39
N PHE A 15 21.68 0.85 0.42
CA PHE A 15 20.85 0.73 -0.77
C PHE A 15 20.01 2.02 -0.86
N PRO A 16 20.26 2.91 -1.83
CA PRO A 16 19.26 3.90 -2.17
C PRO A 16 18.12 3.12 -2.81
N ILE A 17 17.24 2.51 -2.01
CA ILE A 17 16.05 1.82 -2.50
C ILE A 17 15.22 2.95 -3.09
N PRO A 18 15.17 3.11 -4.42
CA PRO A 18 14.28 4.11 -4.98
C PRO A 18 12.88 3.64 -4.57
N GLU A 19 12.09 4.54 -4.02
CA GLU A 19 10.66 4.31 -3.83
C GLU A 19 10.06 4.12 -5.22
N GLU A 20 10.04 2.87 -5.69
CA GLU A 20 9.50 2.52 -7.00
C GLU A 20 7.98 2.68 -6.93
N ARG A 21 7.54 3.86 -7.32
CA ARG A 21 6.16 4.19 -7.68
C ARG A 21 6.17 4.67 -9.13
N PHE A 22 5.16 4.27 -9.88
CA PHE A 22 4.97 4.66 -11.28
C PHE A 22 3.61 5.34 -11.41
N VAL A 23 3.61 6.59 -11.86
CA VAL A 23 2.38 7.37 -12.11
C VAL A 23 1.84 7.00 -13.48
N GLY A 24 0.53 6.74 -13.55
CA GLY A 24 -0.18 6.46 -14.79
C GLY A 24 -0.96 7.66 -15.32
N ALA A 25 -1.70 7.44 -16.40
CA ALA A 25 -2.53 8.48 -17.03
C ALA A 25 -3.98 8.49 -16.51
N GLY A 26 -4.39 7.48 -15.73
CA GLY A 26 -5.69 7.43 -15.08
C GLY A 26 -5.74 8.23 -13.78
N SER A 27 -6.88 8.16 -13.08
CA SER A 27 -7.05 8.85 -11.79
C SER A 27 -7.88 8.07 -10.76
N GLY A 28 -8.72 7.12 -11.20
CA GLY A 28 -9.69 6.43 -10.34
C GLY A 28 -9.18 5.18 -9.62
N ILE A 29 -8.11 4.56 -10.12
CA ILE A 29 -7.65 3.23 -9.68
C ILE A 29 -6.16 3.30 -9.33
N ALA A 30 -5.77 2.77 -8.17
CA ALA A 30 -4.37 2.53 -7.81
C ALA A 30 -4.08 1.04 -7.69
N ILE A 31 -2.83 0.64 -7.94
CA ILE A 31 -2.35 -0.72 -7.71
C ILE A 31 -1.26 -0.69 -6.63
N CYS A 32 -1.45 -1.48 -5.58
CA CYS A 32 -0.47 -1.74 -4.54
C CYS A 32 0.10 -3.15 -4.72
N THR A 33 1.39 -3.29 -5.03
CA THR A 33 2.04 -4.59 -5.28
C THR A 33 2.75 -5.19 -4.06
N LEU A 34 2.54 -4.61 -2.87
CA LEU A 34 3.17 -5.03 -1.62
C LEU A 34 4.68 -5.20 -1.78
N SER A 35 5.24 -6.41 -1.56
CA SER A 35 6.67 -6.67 -1.70
C SER A 35 7.13 -7.01 -3.13
N SER A 36 6.21 -7.16 -4.10
CA SER A 36 6.51 -7.64 -5.45
C SER A 36 7.02 -6.54 -6.38
N ILE A 37 8.35 -6.41 -6.45
CA ILE A 37 9.04 -5.47 -7.34
C ILE A 37 8.97 -5.87 -8.82
N ASP A 38 9.11 -7.15 -9.15
CA ASP A 38 9.06 -7.60 -10.55
C ASP A 38 7.67 -7.37 -11.16
N LEU A 39 6.61 -7.63 -10.38
CA LEU A 39 5.23 -7.34 -10.78
C LEU A 39 5.03 -5.83 -10.99
N LEU A 40 5.57 -4.99 -10.10
CA LEU A 40 5.48 -3.54 -10.26
C LEU A 40 6.13 -3.09 -11.57
N LYS A 41 7.32 -3.60 -11.88
CA LYS A 41 8.02 -3.32 -13.14
C LYS A 41 7.26 -3.85 -14.35
N GLU A 42 6.63 -5.01 -14.25
CA GLU A 42 5.80 -5.52 -15.34
C GLU A 42 4.59 -4.61 -15.60
N ILE A 43 3.91 -4.18 -14.52
CA ILE A 43 2.80 -3.22 -14.57
C ILE A 43 3.25 -1.92 -15.24
N SER A 44 4.40 -1.36 -14.85
CA SER A 44 4.88 -0.06 -15.34
C SER A 44 5.16 -0.03 -16.84
N HIS A 45 5.44 -1.19 -17.45
CA HIS A 45 5.67 -1.31 -18.89
C HIS A 45 4.44 -1.79 -19.67
N SER A 46 3.29 -1.94 -19.01
CA SER A 46 2.06 -2.44 -19.63
C SER A 46 1.05 -1.32 -19.91
N ASN A 47 0.10 -1.61 -20.81
CA ASN A 47 -0.97 -0.67 -21.16
C ASN A 47 -1.91 -0.34 -19.99
N VAL A 48 -1.84 -1.09 -18.88
CA VAL A 48 -2.65 -0.81 -17.69
C VAL A 48 -2.35 0.56 -17.09
N MET A 49 -1.14 1.08 -17.31
CA MET A 49 -0.73 2.43 -16.88
C MET A 49 -1.60 3.54 -17.46
N GLN A 50 -2.28 3.31 -18.59
CA GLN A 50 -3.22 4.28 -19.16
C GLN A 50 -4.54 4.38 -18.38
N LYS A 51 -4.84 3.39 -17.51
CA LYS A 51 -6.09 3.30 -16.76
C LYS A 51 -5.95 3.61 -15.27
N ILE A 52 -4.75 3.50 -14.72
CA ILE A 52 -4.50 3.68 -13.29
C ILE A 52 -3.85 5.03 -13.00
N ALA A 53 -4.09 5.54 -11.80
CA ALA A 53 -3.43 6.72 -11.26
C ALA A 53 -1.98 6.43 -10.90
N ILE A 54 -1.75 5.30 -10.24
CA ILE A 54 -0.44 4.93 -9.72
C ILE A 54 -0.34 3.42 -9.53
N ALA A 55 0.87 2.88 -9.74
CA ALA A 55 1.29 1.59 -9.23
C ALA A 55 2.45 1.79 -8.26
N ALA A 56 2.39 1.19 -7.07
CA ALA A 56 3.43 1.33 -6.07
C ALA A 56 3.53 0.09 -5.18
N ARG A 57 4.70 -0.09 -4.55
CA ARG A 57 4.88 -1.06 -3.47
C ARG A 57 4.46 -0.48 -2.12
N LEU A 58 4.16 -1.35 -1.16
CA LEU A 58 3.83 -0.97 0.21
C LEU A 58 4.53 -1.94 1.17
N PHE A 59 5.48 -1.43 1.96
CA PHE A 59 6.36 -2.25 2.79
C PHE A 59 6.02 -2.26 4.27
N SER A 60 5.82 -1.10 4.89
CA SER A 60 5.59 -1.04 6.33
C SER A 60 4.10 -0.88 6.67
N GLU A 61 3.70 -1.53 7.75
CA GLU A 61 2.37 -1.51 8.37
C GLU A 61 2.03 -0.20 9.08
N ASN A 62 2.97 0.75 9.11
CA ASN A 62 2.85 2.05 9.77
C ASN A 62 3.04 3.19 8.76
N ARG A 63 4.27 3.70 8.61
CA ARG A 63 4.60 4.83 7.75
C ARG A 63 4.13 4.65 6.30
N GLY A 64 4.29 3.45 5.73
CA GLY A 64 3.80 3.17 4.37
C GLY A 64 2.28 3.29 4.28
N ILE A 65 1.56 2.79 5.28
CA ILE A 65 0.10 2.93 5.36
C ILE A 65 -0.29 4.40 5.58
N ASP A 66 0.42 5.15 6.43
CA ASP A 66 0.20 6.60 6.60
C ASP A 66 0.33 7.36 5.27
N GLU A 67 1.39 7.08 4.51
CA GLU A 67 1.62 7.68 3.18
C GLU A 67 0.52 7.31 2.18
N LEU A 68 0.06 6.06 2.19
CA LEU A 68 -1.05 5.59 1.36
C LEU A 68 -2.37 6.29 1.72
N VAL A 69 -2.70 6.38 3.02
CA VAL A 69 -3.91 7.06 3.50
C VAL A 69 -3.90 8.55 3.12
N ARG A 70 -2.76 9.23 3.31
CA ARG A 70 -2.61 10.64 2.90
C ARG A 70 -2.73 10.81 1.40
N PHE A 71 -2.13 9.90 0.62
CA PHE A 71 -2.25 9.91 -0.84
C PHE A 71 -3.72 9.79 -1.26
N VAL A 72 -4.50 8.89 -0.68
CA VAL A 72 -5.94 8.77 -0.95
C VAL A 72 -6.67 10.07 -0.64
N ASN A 73 -6.44 10.64 0.55
CA ASN A 73 -7.09 11.89 0.96
C ASN A 73 -6.76 13.09 0.05
N GLN A 74 -5.58 13.10 -0.56
CA GLN A 74 -5.13 14.14 -1.50
C GLN A 74 -5.63 13.93 -2.93
N ASN A 75 -6.18 12.75 -3.25
CA ASN A 75 -6.59 12.36 -4.59
C ASN A 75 -8.08 11.95 -4.60
N PRO A 76 -9.03 12.89 -4.55
CA PRO A 76 -10.45 12.59 -4.39
C PRO A 76 -11.08 11.82 -5.57
N SER A 77 -10.43 11.82 -6.75
CA SER A 77 -10.85 11.00 -7.88
C SER A 77 -10.57 9.51 -7.67
N LEU A 78 -9.64 9.16 -6.78
CA LEU A 78 -9.25 7.79 -6.49
C LEU A 78 -10.34 7.10 -5.67
N HIS A 79 -10.98 6.10 -6.27
CA HIS A 79 -12.08 5.36 -5.65
C HIS A 79 -11.75 3.90 -5.41
N THR A 80 -10.69 3.36 -6.02
CA THR A 80 -10.32 1.93 -5.90
C THR A 80 -8.82 1.75 -5.70
N ILE A 81 -8.45 0.85 -4.79
CA ILE A 81 -7.09 0.31 -4.67
C ILE A 81 -7.15 -1.21 -4.84
N LEU A 82 -6.44 -1.71 -5.84
CA LEU A 82 -6.16 -3.14 -5.99
C LEU A 82 -4.90 -3.49 -5.21
N VAL A 83 -5.01 -4.37 -4.21
CA VAL A 83 -3.87 -4.84 -3.43
C VAL A 83 -3.50 -6.24 -3.91
N CYS A 84 -2.32 -6.38 -4.51
CA CYS A 84 -1.80 -7.62 -5.07
C CYS A 84 -0.32 -7.81 -4.73
N GLY A 85 0.30 -8.85 -5.30
CA GLY A 85 1.68 -9.19 -5.01
C GLY A 85 1.85 -9.96 -3.71
N LYS A 86 3.09 -10.32 -3.41
CA LYS A 86 3.46 -11.12 -2.23
C LYS A 86 3.31 -10.28 -0.96
N GLU A 87 2.67 -10.87 0.05
CA GLU A 87 2.61 -10.28 1.40
C GLU A 87 4.02 -9.99 1.94
N VAL A 88 4.15 -8.91 2.69
CA VAL A 88 5.41 -8.50 3.29
C VAL A 88 5.70 -9.38 4.50
N SER A 89 6.76 -10.18 4.41
CA SER A 89 7.20 -11.02 5.52
C SER A 89 7.57 -10.17 6.74
N GLY A 90 7.21 -10.64 7.94
CA GLY A 90 7.40 -9.90 9.20
C GLY A 90 6.36 -8.80 9.42
N HIS A 91 6.19 -7.88 8.46
CA HIS A 91 5.31 -6.72 8.61
C HIS A 91 3.83 -7.03 8.40
N LYS A 92 3.48 -8.02 7.56
CA LYS A 92 2.07 -8.37 7.24
C LYS A 92 1.25 -7.15 6.81
N THR A 93 1.86 -6.33 5.95
CA THR A 93 1.38 -4.99 5.60
C THR A 93 0.06 -5.01 4.85
N GLY A 94 -0.15 -5.98 3.96
CA GLY A 94 -1.45 -6.18 3.30
C GLY A 94 -2.54 -6.46 4.32
N HIS A 95 -2.30 -7.40 5.24
CA HIS A 95 -3.21 -7.67 6.35
C HIS A 95 -3.52 -6.43 7.19
N ALA A 96 -2.50 -5.66 7.60
CA ALA A 96 -2.71 -4.41 8.35
C ALA A 96 -3.58 -3.40 7.57
N LEU A 97 -3.34 -3.24 6.28
CA LEU A 97 -4.10 -2.33 5.43
C LEU A 97 -5.60 -2.73 5.35
N PHE A 98 -5.90 -4.02 5.20
CA PHE A 98 -7.28 -4.51 5.21
C PHE A 98 -7.93 -4.39 6.59
N CYS A 99 -7.18 -4.60 7.67
CA CYS A 99 -7.66 -4.33 9.03
C CYS A 99 -7.99 -2.85 9.24
N LEU A 100 -7.15 -1.93 8.77
CA LEU A 100 -7.41 -0.49 8.85
C LEU A 100 -8.69 -0.14 8.08
N HIS A 101 -8.79 -0.62 6.85
CA HIS A 101 -9.95 -0.36 5.99
C HIS A 101 -11.26 -0.85 6.62
N LYS A 102 -11.24 -2.02 7.27
CA LYS A 102 -12.44 -2.62 7.85
C LYS A 102 -12.77 -2.14 9.27
N PHE A 103 -11.77 -1.92 10.10
CA PHE A 103 -11.94 -1.74 11.56
C PHE A 103 -11.40 -0.41 12.08
N GLY A 104 -10.57 0.30 11.32
CA GLY A 104 -9.95 1.54 11.77
C GLY A 104 -8.85 1.31 12.80
N THR A 105 -8.66 2.29 13.68
CA THR A 105 -7.66 2.25 14.76
C THR A 105 -8.30 2.46 16.13
N ASP A 106 -7.64 2.00 17.19
CA ASP A 106 -8.02 2.27 18.59
C ASP A 106 -7.56 3.65 19.08
N ASP A 107 -7.81 3.98 20.35
CA ASP A 107 -7.46 5.29 20.94
C ASP A 107 -5.96 5.58 20.97
N SER A 108 -5.12 4.56 20.80
CA SER A 108 -3.66 4.69 20.69
C SER A 108 -3.19 4.71 19.23
N ASN A 109 -4.10 4.89 18.27
CA ASN A 109 -3.87 4.82 16.82
C ASN A 109 -3.31 3.49 16.32
N ARG A 110 -3.46 2.40 17.10
CA ARG A 110 -3.10 1.06 16.65
C ARG A 110 -4.19 0.49 15.76
N ILE A 111 -3.84 -0.12 14.63
CA ILE A 111 -4.80 -0.75 13.73
C ILE A 111 -5.48 -1.93 14.42
N ILE A 112 -6.80 -1.88 14.51
CA ILE A 112 -7.61 -2.89 15.20
C ILE A 112 -7.54 -4.22 14.43
N ASN A 113 -7.37 -5.33 15.17
CA ASN A 113 -7.24 -6.70 14.67
C ASN A 113 -5.99 -7.00 13.81
N SER A 114 -5.06 -6.05 13.64
CA SER A 114 -3.84 -6.32 12.89
C SER A 114 -2.90 -7.26 13.65
N ILE A 115 -2.37 -8.27 12.94
CA ILE A 115 -1.34 -9.20 13.45
C ILE A 115 0.09 -8.68 13.25
N SER A 116 0.23 -7.50 12.63
CA SER A 116 1.54 -6.88 12.40
C SER A 116 2.22 -6.51 13.72
N PRO A 117 3.56 -6.47 13.76
CA PRO A 117 4.28 -6.18 14.99
C PRO A 117 4.01 -4.75 15.50
N ASP A 118 4.10 -3.74 14.62
CA ASP A 118 3.98 -2.34 15.01
C ASP A 118 3.03 -1.48 14.13
N PRO A 119 1.73 -1.83 14.06
CA PRO A 119 0.72 -1.15 13.23
C PRO A 119 0.15 0.09 13.94
N ILE A 120 1.00 1.05 14.29
CA ILE A 120 0.59 2.33 14.89
C ILE A 120 0.71 3.44 13.85
N LEU A 121 -0.36 4.20 13.66
CA LEU A 121 -0.47 5.22 12.62
C LEU A 121 -0.35 6.65 13.16
N THR A 122 0.05 7.57 12.28
CA THR A 122 0.12 9.02 12.58
C THR A 122 -0.97 9.82 11.87
N VAL A 123 -1.66 9.23 10.90
CA VAL A 123 -2.86 9.85 10.28
C VAL A 123 -4.00 9.99 11.29
N SER A 124 -4.79 11.05 11.11
CA SER A 124 -5.95 11.34 11.95
C SER A 124 -7.10 10.36 11.71
N LYS A 125 -8.04 10.30 12.68
CA LYS A 125 -9.26 9.50 12.54
C LYS A 125 -10.09 9.91 11.33
N ASP A 126 -10.16 11.21 11.02
CA ASP A 126 -10.90 11.72 9.86
C ASP A 126 -10.25 11.29 8.53
N GLU A 127 -8.92 11.31 8.44
CA GLU A 127 -8.19 10.78 7.29
C GLU A 127 -8.45 9.27 7.10
N ILE A 128 -8.53 8.51 8.19
CA ILE A 128 -8.88 7.08 8.16
C ILE A 128 -10.32 6.90 7.68
N VAL A 129 -11.28 7.63 8.23
CA VAL A 129 -12.70 7.55 7.83
C VAL A 129 -12.88 7.88 6.34
N ASN A 130 -12.14 8.87 5.83
CA ASN A 130 -12.13 9.16 4.40
C ASN A 130 -11.49 8.03 3.58
N PHE A 131 -10.37 7.48 4.03
CA PHE A 131 -9.73 6.33 3.40
C PHE A 131 -10.67 5.12 3.33
N GLN A 132 -11.45 4.85 4.37
CA GLN A 132 -12.40 3.73 4.41
C GLN A 132 -13.53 3.82 3.35
N LYS A 133 -13.73 4.98 2.72
CA LYS A 133 -14.73 5.15 1.63
C LYS A 133 -14.28 4.54 0.31
N ILE A 134 -12.98 4.30 0.10
CA ILE A 134 -12.50 3.71 -1.15
C ILE A 134 -12.76 2.20 -1.17
N GLN A 135 -12.86 1.63 -2.37
CA GLN A 135 -12.94 0.20 -2.55
C GLN A 135 -11.53 -0.43 -2.48
N LEU A 136 -11.29 -1.29 -1.49
CA LEU A 136 -10.10 -2.14 -1.42
C LEU A 136 -10.40 -3.52 -2.02
N ILE A 137 -9.66 -3.91 -3.05
CA ILE A 137 -9.79 -5.22 -3.70
C ILE A 137 -8.63 -6.11 -3.26
N ASP A 138 -8.96 -7.25 -2.63
CA ASP A 138 -7.98 -8.23 -2.19
C ASP A 138 -7.59 -9.20 -3.31
N LYS A 139 -6.32 -9.11 -3.72
CA LYS A 139 -5.61 -10.09 -4.56
C LYS A 139 -4.21 -10.36 -3.99
N ILE A 140 -4.05 -10.28 -2.67
CA ILE A 140 -2.78 -10.60 -2.01
C ILE A 140 -2.37 -12.04 -2.39
N GLY A 141 -1.11 -12.20 -2.79
CA GLY A 141 -0.55 -13.45 -3.29
C GLY A 141 -0.63 -13.63 -4.81
N GLU A 142 -1.47 -12.88 -5.53
CA GLU A 142 -1.46 -12.89 -6.99
C GLU A 142 -0.31 -12.05 -7.52
N THR A 143 0.57 -12.69 -8.30
CA THR A 143 1.79 -12.06 -8.84
C THR A 143 1.84 -12.09 -10.37
N ARG A 144 0.77 -12.52 -11.03
CA ARG A 144 0.71 -12.64 -12.49
C ARG A 144 -0.10 -11.50 -13.08
N LEU A 145 0.52 -10.68 -13.91
CA LEU A 145 -0.12 -9.52 -14.53
C LEU A 145 -1.39 -9.88 -15.31
N GLN A 146 -1.41 -11.03 -15.99
CA GLN A 146 -2.58 -11.47 -16.76
C GLN A 146 -3.85 -11.68 -15.92
N ASN A 147 -3.71 -11.91 -14.62
CA ASN A 147 -4.85 -12.06 -13.70
C ASN A 147 -5.26 -10.73 -13.05
N ILE A 148 -4.38 -9.73 -13.10
CA ILE A 148 -4.61 -8.39 -12.55
C ILE A 148 -5.31 -7.50 -13.58
N ILE A 149 -4.91 -7.55 -14.85
CA ILE A 149 -5.46 -6.71 -15.92
C ILE A 149 -7.01 -6.77 -16.01
N PRO A 150 -7.66 -7.95 -15.97
CA PRO A 150 -9.11 -8.03 -16.10
C PRO A 150 -9.89 -7.34 -14.97
N ILE A 151 -9.24 -7.08 -13.82
CA ILE A 151 -9.86 -6.42 -12.66
C ILE A 151 -9.91 -4.90 -12.88
N ILE A 152 -9.04 -4.36 -13.73
CA ILE A 152 -8.85 -2.92 -13.97
C ILE A 152 -9.60 -2.52 -15.27
N GLN A 153 -10.65 -3.25 -15.64
CA GLN A 153 -11.39 -3.02 -16.88
C GLN A 153 -12.24 -1.78 -16.83
#